data_AF-A0A523UQW3-F1
#
_entry.id   AF-A0A523UQW3-F1
#
_cell.length_a   1.000
_cell.length_b   1.000
_cell.length_c   1.000
_cell.angle_alpha   90.00
_cell.angle_beta   90.00
_cell.angle_gamma   90.00
#
_symmetry.space_group_name_H-M   'P 1'
#
loop_
_entity.id
_entity.type
_entity.pdbx_description
1 polymer ?
#
loop_
_entity_poly.entity_id
_entity_poly.type
_entity_poly.pdbx_seq_one_letter_code
_entity_poly.pdbx_strand_id
1 'polypeptide(L)'
;KASAEEYSQQGCLFENLGCKATQCESDCNERLWLGRTGSCTRGGFPCISCTSPKFPDGFVPFFETEKIGDIPTTLPLDVPKAWYVGISGLAKLACPKRLLVNAVSFKRVDVE
;
A
#
# COMPACT_ATOMS: atom_id res chain seq x y z
N LYS A 1 -2.49 3.72 -10.73
CA LYS A 1 -1.95 3.16 -9.49
C LYS A 1 -0.51 2.82 -9.78
N ALA A 2 0.40 3.37 -8.98
CA ALA A 2 1.82 3.08 -9.07
C ALA A 2 2.21 2.42 -7.75
N SER A 3 2.75 1.22 -7.84
CA SER A 3 2.97 0.34 -6.69
C SER A 3 4.46 0.13 -6.51
N ALA A 4 4.89 0.01 -5.25
CA ALA A 4 6.25 -0.35 -4.93
C ALA A 4 6.43 -1.86 -5.10
N GLU A 5 7.63 -2.26 -5.47
CA GLU A 5 8.09 -3.65 -5.60
C GLU A 5 9.07 -4.02 -4.48
N GLU A 6 9.76 -3.03 -3.90
CA GLU A 6 10.68 -3.19 -2.78
C GLU A 6 10.40 -2.17 -1.66
N TYR A 7 10.85 -2.48 -0.44
CA TYR A 7 10.76 -1.55 0.68
C TYR A 7 11.52 -0.26 0.41
N SER A 8 11.10 0.83 1.05
CA SER A 8 11.67 2.18 0.87
C SER A 8 11.48 2.82 -0.51
N GLN A 9 10.87 2.12 -1.48
CA GLN A 9 10.41 2.76 -2.72
C GLN A 9 9.18 3.65 -2.45
N GLN A 10 8.93 4.63 -3.32
CA GLN A 10 7.88 5.65 -3.10
C GLN A 10 6.46 5.20 -3.50
N GLY A 11 6.32 4.02 -4.10
CA GLY A 11 5.06 3.50 -4.57
C GLY A 11 4.12 3.02 -3.46
N CYS A 12 2.89 2.68 -3.86
CA CYS A 12 1.93 2.08 -2.95
C CYS A 12 2.41 0.68 -2.48
N LEU A 13 2.48 0.48 -1.16
CA LEU A 13 2.90 -0.78 -0.54
C LEU A 13 1.79 -1.85 -0.48
N PHE A 14 0.54 -1.52 -0.83
CA PHE A 14 -0.61 -2.41 -0.72
C PHE A 14 -0.58 -3.57 -1.71
N GLU A 15 -0.04 -3.36 -2.91
CA GLU A 15 -0.21 -4.34 -3.99
C GLU A 15 0.71 -5.55 -3.90
N ASN A 16 1.93 -5.32 -3.41
CA ASN A 16 2.99 -6.31 -3.43
C ASN A 16 3.54 -6.59 -2.03
N LEU A 17 3.59 -5.56 -1.17
CA LEU A 17 4.36 -5.59 0.07
C LEU A 17 3.48 -5.76 1.32
N GLY A 18 2.24 -6.21 1.16
CA GLY A 18 1.41 -6.66 2.28
C GLY A 18 0.75 -5.58 3.12
N CYS A 19 0.82 -4.29 2.73
CA CYS A 19 0.29 -3.20 3.55
C CYS A 19 -1.21 -3.37 3.88
N LYS A 20 -1.54 -3.39 5.17
CA LYS A 20 -2.88 -3.54 5.73
C LYS A 20 -3.50 -2.21 6.19
N ALA A 21 -2.95 -1.07 5.77
CA ALA A 21 -3.41 0.25 6.25
C ALA A 21 -4.90 0.49 6.00
N THR A 22 -5.45 -0.06 4.92
CA THR A 22 -6.87 0.03 4.56
C THR A 22 -7.80 -0.84 5.40
N GLN A 23 -7.24 -1.65 6.31
CA GLN A 23 -7.96 -2.50 7.26
C GLN A 23 -7.59 -2.20 8.71
N CYS A 24 -6.61 -1.33 8.93
CA CYS A 24 -6.08 -1.02 10.25
C CYS A 24 -6.91 0.11 10.87
N GLU A 25 -7.42 -0.14 12.07
CA GLU A 25 -8.12 0.84 12.88
C GLU A 25 -7.08 1.72 13.62
N SER A 26 -6.44 2.63 12.89
CA SER A 26 -5.44 3.55 13.43
C SER A 26 -5.32 4.84 12.63
N ASP A 27 -5.00 5.92 13.32
CA ASP A 27 -4.78 7.26 12.78
C ASP A 27 -3.31 7.55 12.40
N CYS A 28 -2.46 6.50 12.26
CA CYS A 28 -1.02 6.64 12.01
C CYS A 28 -0.66 7.59 10.86
N ASN A 29 -1.50 7.69 9.82
CA ASN A 29 -1.26 8.56 8.67
C ASN A 29 -1.96 9.93 8.76
N GLU A 30 -2.81 10.16 9.76
CA GLU A 30 -3.45 11.44 10.04
C GLU A 30 -2.76 12.19 11.18
N ARG A 31 -2.55 11.51 12.31
CA ARG A 31 -1.86 12.05 13.48
C ARG A 31 -0.35 12.05 13.31
N LEU A 32 0.20 11.01 12.68
CA LEU A 32 1.64 10.79 12.51
C LEU A 32 2.40 10.60 13.84
N TRP A 33 3.62 10.08 13.74
CA TRP A 33 4.51 9.75 14.85
C TRP A 33 5.51 10.89 15.10
N LEU A 34 6.03 10.97 16.34
CA LEU A 34 7.18 11.82 16.73
C LEU A 34 7.16 13.25 16.15
N GLY A 35 6.27 14.11 16.64
CA GLY A 35 6.18 15.50 16.16
C GLY A 35 5.68 15.63 14.72
N ARG A 36 4.86 14.67 14.26
CA ARG A 36 4.28 14.59 12.91
C ARG A 36 5.29 14.34 11.78
N THR A 37 6.37 13.63 12.08
CA THR A 37 7.47 13.40 11.13
C THR A 37 7.30 12.12 10.31
N GLY A 38 6.62 11.10 10.84
CA GLY A 38 6.61 9.78 10.19
C GLY A 38 5.39 8.92 10.48
N SER A 39 5.35 7.79 9.79
CA SER A 39 4.45 6.65 9.98
C SER A 39 5.12 5.44 9.32
N CYS A 40 4.62 4.21 9.53
CA CYS A 40 5.19 3.02 8.89
C CYS A 40 5.34 3.20 7.38
N THR A 41 4.26 3.61 6.71
CA THR A 41 4.24 3.74 5.25
C THR A 41 5.09 4.90 4.74
N ARG A 42 5.28 5.97 5.53
CA ARG A 42 6.22 7.04 5.19
C ARG A 42 7.68 6.63 5.35
N GLY A 43 7.96 5.69 6.25
CA GLY A 43 9.26 5.04 6.38
C GLY A 43 9.51 3.94 5.34
N GLY A 44 8.61 3.76 4.36
CA GLY A 44 8.77 2.73 3.33
C GLY A 44 8.43 1.31 3.78
N PHE A 45 7.71 1.16 4.89
CA PHE A 45 7.35 -0.13 5.47
C PHE A 45 5.82 -0.32 5.51
N PRO A 46 5.29 -1.50 5.15
CA PRO A 46 3.86 -1.75 5.16
C PRO A 46 3.26 -1.60 6.55
N CYS A 47 2.03 -1.07 6.64
CA CYS A 47 1.25 -1.22 7.86
C CYS A 47 0.93 -2.70 8.06
N ILE A 48 1.16 -3.22 9.27
CA ILE A 48 0.87 -4.63 9.64
C ILE A 48 -0.42 -4.78 10.46
N SER A 49 -1.22 -3.71 10.55
CA SER A 49 -2.46 -3.68 11.36
C SER A 49 -2.25 -3.95 12.85
N CYS A 50 -1.15 -3.44 13.45
CA CYS A 50 -0.77 -3.76 14.83
C CYS A 50 -1.76 -3.31 15.91
N THR A 51 -2.67 -2.39 15.59
CA THR A 51 -3.72 -1.93 16.52
C THR A 51 -5.01 -2.75 16.44
N SER A 52 -5.13 -3.65 15.46
CA SER A 52 -6.33 -4.45 15.28
C SER A 52 -6.39 -5.58 16.32
N PRO A 53 -7.58 -5.90 16.86
CA PRO A 53 -7.76 -7.02 17.79
C PRO A 53 -7.47 -8.39 17.17
N LYS A 54 -7.39 -8.49 15.83
CA LYS A 54 -7.04 -9.72 15.12
C LYS A 54 -5.53 -9.89 14.90
N PHE A 55 -4.72 -8.91 15.28
CA PHE A 55 -3.27 -9.02 15.18
C PHE A 55 -2.72 -10.03 16.22
N PRO A 56 -1.72 -10.85 15.90
CA PRO A 56 -1.01 -10.95 14.61
C PRO A 56 -1.68 -11.87 13.57
N ASP A 57 -2.35 -12.92 14.02
CA ASP A 57 -2.72 -14.08 13.18
C ASP A 57 -3.74 -13.74 12.07
N GLY A 58 -4.57 -12.72 12.27
CA GLY A 58 -5.56 -12.29 11.28
C GLY A 58 -5.01 -11.48 10.10
N PHE A 59 -3.71 -11.16 10.10
CA PHE A 59 -3.09 -10.30 9.07
C PHE A 59 -1.82 -10.88 8.44
N VAL A 60 -1.47 -12.13 8.78
CA VAL A 60 -0.40 -12.85 8.07
C VAL A 60 -0.87 -13.24 6.65
N PRO A 61 0.02 -13.22 5.65
CA PRO A 61 1.40 -12.74 5.69
C PRO A 61 1.49 -11.20 5.75
N PHE A 62 2.49 -10.70 6.49
CA PHE A 62 2.70 -9.25 6.70
C PHE A 62 3.41 -8.55 5.54
N PHE A 63 4.32 -9.27 4.89
CA PHE A 63 5.35 -8.72 3.99
C PHE A 63 5.08 -9.02 2.51
N GLU A 64 3.93 -9.61 2.24
CA GLU A 64 3.47 -9.94 0.90
C GLU A 64 1.96 -9.72 0.84
N THR A 65 1.49 -9.28 -0.31
CA THR A 65 0.06 -9.25 -0.61
C THR A 65 -0.31 -10.53 -1.32
N GLU A 66 -1.08 -11.40 -0.65
CA GLU A 66 -1.65 -12.57 -1.28
C GLU A 66 -2.59 -12.18 -2.43
N LYS A 67 -2.44 -12.86 -3.55
CA LYS A 67 -3.14 -12.54 -4.80
C LYS A 67 -3.64 -13.80 -5.50
N ILE A 68 -4.75 -13.64 -6.23
CA ILE A 68 -5.18 -14.58 -7.27
C ILE A 68 -4.94 -13.86 -8.61
N GLY A 69 -3.88 -14.27 -9.33
CA GLY A 69 -3.36 -13.47 -10.44
C GLY A 69 -2.88 -12.11 -9.94
N ASP A 70 -3.39 -11.03 -10.52
CA ASP A 70 -3.06 -9.65 -10.12
C ASP A 70 -4.04 -9.02 -9.10
N ILE A 71 -4.97 -9.82 -8.57
CA ILE A 71 -6.05 -9.33 -7.70
C ILE A 71 -5.75 -9.74 -6.26
N PRO A 72 -5.58 -8.79 -5.33
CA PRO A 72 -5.43 -9.08 -3.91
C PRO A 72 -6.60 -9.89 -3.35
N THR A 73 -6.30 -10.92 -2.57
CA THR A 73 -7.31 -11.73 -1.85
C THR A 73 -8.06 -10.89 -0.84
N THR A 74 -7.30 -10.03 -0.15
CA THR A 74 -7.78 -9.08 0.84
C THR A 74 -7.94 -7.71 0.22
N LEU A 75 -9.09 -7.08 0.44
CA LEU A 75 -9.46 -5.80 -0.15
C LEU A 75 -9.55 -4.71 0.93
N PRO A 76 -9.47 -3.42 0.55
CA PRO A 76 -9.83 -2.32 1.45
C PRO A 76 -11.22 -2.53 2.06
N LEU A 77 -11.41 -2.07 3.31
CA LEU A 77 -12.71 -2.10 3.96
C LEU A 77 -13.75 -1.37 3.10
N ASP A 78 -14.95 -1.95 3.03
CA ASP A 78 -16.11 -1.42 2.31
C ASP A 78 -15.93 -1.22 0.79
N VAL A 79 -14.92 -1.87 0.19
CA VAL A 79 -14.71 -1.87 -1.27
C VAL A 79 -15.05 -3.24 -1.85
N PRO A 80 -16.15 -3.38 -2.63
CA PRO A 80 -16.47 -4.65 -3.26
C PRO A 80 -15.45 -5.01 -4.34
N LYS A 81 -15.19 -6.32 -4.51
CA LYS A 81 -14.14 -6.83 -5.40
C LYS A 81 -14.22 -6.32 -6.83
N ALA A 82 -15.42 -6.29 -7.43
CA ALA A 82 -15.60 -5.80 -8.79
C ALA A 82 -15.19 -4.32 -8.95
N TRP A 83 -15.54 -3.48 -7.98
CA TRP A 83 -15.16 -2.06 -7.97
C TRP A 83 -13.66 -1.88 -7.79
N TYR A 84 -13.05 -2.66 -6.88
CA TYR A 84 -11.59 -2.64 -6.72
C TYR A 84 -10.89 -2.97 -8.03
N VAL A 85 -11.28 -4.06 -8.69
CA VAL A 85 -10.66 -4.49 -9.96
C VAL A 85 -10.83 -3.41 -11.03
N GLY A 86 -12.04 -2.87 -11.20
CA GLY A 86 -12.32 -1.83 -12.19
C GLY A 86 -11.50 -0.55 -11.94
N ILE A 87 -11.54 -0.01 -10.72
CA ILE A 87 -10.89 1.26 -10.38
C ILE A 87 -9.37 1.10 -10.34
N SER A 88 -8.85 0.02 -9.75
CA SER A 88 -7.40 -0.20 -9.70
C SER A 88 -6.82 -0.47 -11.08
N GLY A 89 -7.52 -1.22 -11.93
CA GLY A 89 -7.16 -1.46 -13.33
C GLY A 89 -7.14 -0.16 -14.14
N LEU A 90 -8.22 0.62 -14.09
CA LEU A 90 -8.28 1.93 -14.76
C LEU A 90 -7.16 2.86 -14.27
N ALA A 91 -6.93 2.90 -12.96
CA ALA A 91 -5.87 3.73 -12.40
C ALA A 91 -4.49 3.28 -12.90
N LYS A 92 -4.22 1.97 -13.02
CA LYS A 92 -2.95 1.45 -13.58
C LYS A 92 -2.78 1.88 -15.04
N LEU A 93 -3.81 1.72 -15.86
CA LEU A 93 -3.80 2.10 -17.28
C LEU A 93 -3.62 3.61 -17.47
N ALA A 94 -4.27 4.43 -16.65
CA ALA A 94 -4.16 5.88 -16.68
C ALA A 94 -2.90 6.43 -15.96
N CYS A 95 -2.02 5.56 -15.44
CA CYS A 95 -0.89 5.99 -14.64
C CYS A 95 0.18 6.68 -15.51
N PRO A 96 0.53 7.97 -15.27
CA PRO A 96 1.54 8.64 -16.06
C PRO A 96 2.94 8.05 -15.81
N LYS A 97 3.80 8.08 -16.83
CA LYS A 97 5.18 7.54 -16.79
C LYS A 97 5.97 8.06 -15.59
N ARG A 98 5.84 9.35 -15.26
CA ARG A 98 6.49 9.96 -14.10
C ARG A 98 6.18 9.23 -12.79
N LEU A 99 4.91 8.84 -12.57
CA LEU A 99 4.52 8.12 -11.35
C LEU A 99 4.98 6.66 -11.36
N LEU A 100 4.96 6.00 -12.52
CA LEU A 100 5.47 4.63 -12.65
C LEU A 100 6.95 4.55 -12.29
N VAL A 101 7.77 5.46 -12.83
CA VAL A 101 9.22 5.51 -12.55
C VAL A 101 9.50 5.86 -11.09
N ASN A 102 8.81 6.85 -10.53
CA ASN A 102 9.04 7.24 -9.13
C ASN A 102 8.57 6.17 -8.15
N ALA A 103 7.51 5.42 -8.46
CA ALA A 103 6.96 4.41 -7.55
C ALA A 103 7.93 3.27 -7.24
N VAL A 104 8.81 2.93 -8.19
CA VAL A 104 9.85 1.91 -8.01
C VAL A 104 11.22 2.50 -7.69
N SER A 105 11.27 3.77 -7.28
CA SER A 105 12.52 4.46 -6.93
C SER A 105 12.59 4.80 -5.44
N PHE A 106 13.80 4.72 -4.89
CA PHE A 106 14.12 5.11 -3.50
C PHE A 106 14.23 6.62 -3.32
N LYS A 107 14.35 7.38 -4.41
CA LYS A 107 14.47 8.83 -4.42
C LYS A 107 13.68 9.42 -5.58
N ARG A 108 13.31 10.70 -5.48
CA ARG A 108 12.57 11.33 -6.57
C ARG A 108 13.45 11.35 -7.82
N VAL A 109 12.89 10.88 -8.93
CA VAL A 109 13.50 10.90 -10.26
C VAL A 109 12.68 11.83 -11.11
N ASP A 110 13.30 12.89 -11.61
CA ASP A 110 12.65 13.75 -12.61
C ASP A 110 12.75 13.04 -13.97
N VAL A 111 11.60 12.90 -14.63
CA VAL A 111 11.46 12.19 -15.91
C VAL A 111 11.14 13.24 -16.96
N GLU A 112 12.00 13.33 -17.98
CA GLU A 112 11.79 14.16 -19.19
C GLU A 112 10.62 13.63 -20.05
#